data_AF-A0A7V1TVG2-F1
#
_entry.id   AF-A0A7V1TVG2-F1
#
_cell.length_a   1.000
_cell.length_b   1.000
_cell.length_c   1.000
_cell.angle_alpha   90.00
_cell.angle_beta   90.00
_cell.angle_gamma   90.00
#
_symmetry.space_group_name_H-M   'P 1'
#
loop_
_entity.id
_entity.type
_entity.pdbx_description
1 polymer ?
#
loop_
_entity_poly.entity_id
_entity_poly.type
_entity_poly.pdbx_seq_one_letter_code
_entity_poly.pdbx_strand_id
1 'polypeptide(L)'
;MQTTSTTQHSPSSVLRVVRLSARILSGLLFLFWGAFFVEHLSWFRSVPTESPPLKVWLLSFLHLTLLIGYALLLKWEKTGSIVLTCSALFFFSFAAGVNAIPFIIVSVFPAMLLAYCWKQERHQQNVNTTL
;
A
#
# COMPACT_ATOMS: atom_id res chain seq x y z
N MET A 1 -22.69 38.67 -23.27
CA MET A 1 -22.58 37.28 -22.79
C MET A 1 -21.14 36.82 -22.94
N GLN A 2 -20.35 36.87 -21.87
CA GLN A 2 -18.99 36.33 -21.86
C GLN A 2 -19.07 34.85 -21.49
N THR A 3 -18.74 33.97 -22.42
CA THR A 3 -18.58 32.54 -22.19
C THR A 3 -17.25 32.33 -21.45
N THR A 4 -17.29 32.11 -20.14
CA THR A 4 -16.13 31.68 -19.36
C THR A 4 -15.79 30.25 -19.76
N SER A 5 -14.76 30.10 -20.60
CA SER A 5 -14.16 28.82 -20.93
C SER A 5 -13.45 28.27 -19.69
N THR A 6 -14.10 27.35 -18.99
CA THR A 6 -13.47 26.55 -17.94
C THR A 6 -12.41 25.65 -18.56
N THR A 7 -11.15 26.09 -18.50
CA THR A 7 -9.98 25.28 -18.86
C THR A 7 -9.86 24.11 -17.88
N GLN A 8 -10.43 22.97 -18.26
CA GLN A 8 -10.23 21.67 -17.60
C GLN A 8 -8.73 21.30 -17.68
N HIS A 9 -7.98 21.56 -16.61
CA HIS A 9 -6.57 21.18 -16.55
C HIS A 9 -6.46 19.67 -16.33
N SER A 10 -6.06 18.94 -17.37
CA SER A 10 -5.71 17.51 -17.26
C SER A 10 -4.59 17.34 -16.22
N PRO A 11 -4.60 16.27 -15.40
CA PRO A 11 -3.43 15.90 -14.61
C PRO A 11 -2.23 15.77 -15.55
N SER A 12 -1.05 16.21 -15.09
CA SER A 12 0.16 16.12 -15.90
C SER A 12 0.42 14.65 -16.27
N SER A 13 0.86 14.39 -17.50
CA SER A 13 1.16 13.03 -17.96
C SER A 13 2.11 12.29 -17.03
N VAL A 14 3.02 13.04 -16.37
CA VAL A 14 3.94 12.54 -15.35
C VAL A 14 3.20 11.94 -14.15
N LEU A 15 2.22 12.64 -13.56
CA LEU A 15 1.46 12.13 -12.41
C LEU A 15 0.68 10.85 -12.77
N ARG A 16 0.15 10.78 -13.99
CA ARG A 16 -0.54 9.57 -14.48
C ARG A 16 0.43 8.38 -14.59
N VAL A 17 1.63 8.60 -15.10
CA VAL A 17 2.67 7.55 -15.19
C VAL A 17 3.13 7.11 -13.80
N VAL A 18 3.35 8.04 -12.86
CA VAL A 18 3.75 7.71 -11.49
C VAL A 18 2.67 6.90 -10.78
N ARG A 19 1.39 7.31 -10.89
CA ARG A 19 0.26 6.56 -10.32
C ARG A 19 0.17 5.14 -10.88
N LEU A 20 0.28 5.00 -12.20
CA LEU A 20 0.22 3.68 -12.85
C LEU A 20 1.38 2.79 -12.38
N SER A 21 2.60 3.33 -12.36
CA SER A 21 3.79 2.61 -11.91
C SER A 21 3.66 2.15 -10.46
N ALA A 22 3.16 3.02 -9.57
CA ALA A 22 2.92 2.68 -8.18
C ALA A 22 1.84 1.60 -8.00
N ARG A 23 0.79 1.60 -8.82
CA ARG A 23 -0.25 0.55 -8.82
C ARG A 23 0.27 -0.78 -9.33
N ILE A 24 1.06 -0.78 -10.41
CA ILE A 24 1.71 -2.00 -10.92
C ILE A 24 2.64 -2.56 -9.85
N LEU A 25 3.48 -1.72 -9.26
CA LEU A 25 4.39 -2.13 -8.19
C LEU A 25 3.64 -2.67 -6.97
N SER A 26 2.54 -2.02 -6.57
CA SER A 26 1.66 -2.50 -5.50
C SER A 26 1.08 -3.88 -5.83
N GLY A 27 0.67 -4.12 -7.08
CA GLY A 27 0.20 -5.42 -7.54
C GLY A 27 1.29 -6.49 -7.49
N LEU A 28 2.51 -6.17 -7.96
CA LEU A 28 3.65 -7.08 -7.90
C LEU A 28 4.04 -7.43 -6.47
N LEU A 29 4.08 -6.44 -5.57
CA LEU A 29 4.38 -6.66 -4.16
C LEU A 29 3.26 -7.41 -3.44
N PHE A 30 1.98 -7.17 -3.79
CA PHE A 30 0.86 -7.98 -3.30
C PHE A 30 1.05 -9.45 -3.65
N LEU A 31 1.42 -9.77 -4.90
CA LEU A 31 1.66 -11.14 -5.33
C LEU A 31 2.89 -11.73 -4.65
N PHE A 32 3.98 -10.97 -4.58
CA PHE A 32 5.23 -11.41 -3.96
C PHE A 32 5.02 -11.74 -2.47
N TRP A 33 4.51 -10.80 -1.67
CA TRP A 33 4.22 -11.04 -0.26
C TRP A 33 3.10 -12.05 -0.06
N GLY A 34 2.12 -12.07 -0.97
CA GLY A 34 1.02 -13.04 -0.97
C GLY A 34 1.49 -14.48 -1.10
N ALA A 35 2.51 -14.74 -1.92
CA ALA A 35 3.12 -16.07 -2.02
C ALA A 35 3.73 -16.51 -0.68
N PHE A 36 4.47 -15.62 0.00
CA PHE A 36 4.96 -15.90 1.35
C PHE A 36 3.83 -16.10 2.35
N PHE A 37 2.76 -15.32 2.29
CA PHE A 37 1.61 -15.52 3.17
C PHE A 37 1.01 -16.92 3.01
N VAL A 38 0.82 -17.37 1.77
CA VAL A 38 0.33 -18.74 1.49
C VAL A 38 1.29 -19.79 2.05
N GLU A 39 2.60 -19.59 1.93
CA GLU A 39 3.60 -20.47 2.54
C GLU A 39 3.44 -20.54 4.07
N HIS A 40 3.17 -19.41 4.74
CA HIS A 40 2.92 -19.39 6.19
C HIS A 40 1.62 -20.10 6.58
N LEU A 41 0.66 -20.26 5.68
CA LEU A 41 -0.54 -21.06 5.95
C LEU A 41 -0.25 -22.54 6.16
N SER A 42 0.95 -23.03 5.78
CA SER A 42 1.40 -24.39 6.10
C SER A 42 1.36 -24.69 7.60
N TRP A 43 1.64 -23.69 8.46
CA TRP A 43 1.53 -23.80 9.93
C TRP A 43 0.13 -24.19 10.40
N PHE A 44 -0.89 -23.96 9.60
CA PHE A 44 -2.29 -24.26 9.90
C PHE A 44 -2.80 -25.52 9.19
N ARG A 45 -2.04 -26.08 8.23
CA ARG A 45 -2.46 -27.26 7.43
C ARG A 45 -2.02 -28.58 8.05
N SER A 46 -0.84 -28.64 8.65
CA SER A 46 -0.38 -29.85 9.36
C SER A 46 -1.30 -30.05 10.56
N VAL A 47 -2.03 -31.17 10.65
CA VAL A 47 -2.84 -31.55 11.82
C VAL A 47 -1.93 -31.56 13.04
N PRO A 48 -1.94 -30.52 13.90
CA PRO A 48 -1.07 -30.55 15.05
C PRO A 48 -1.95 -30.90 16.24
N THR A 49 -1.51 -31.84 17.06
CA THR A 49 -2.12 -32.11 18.37
C THR A 49 -2.17 -30.84 19.24
N GLU A 50 -1.53 -29.74 18.83
CA GLU A 50 -1.50 -28.44 19.50
C GLU A 50 -1.65 -27.29 18.49
N SER A 51 -2.44 -26.26 18.82
CA SER A 51 -2.61 -25.07 17.98
C SER A 51 -1.29 -24.32 17.75
N PRO A 52 -1.09 -23.64 16.60
CA PRO A 52 0.09 -22.80 16.39
C PRO A 52 0.26 -21.77 17.51
N PRO A 53 1.51 -21.44 17.89
CA PRO A 53 1.76 -20.43 18.92
C PRO A 53 1.04 -19.11 18.63
N LEU A 54 0.59 -18.39 19.67
CA LEU A 54 -0.12 -17.10 19.52
C LEU A 54 0.65 -16.09 18.64
N LYS A 55 1.98 -16.14 18.68
CA LYS A 55 2.84 -15.31 17.83
C LYS A 55 2.61 -15.57 16.33
N VAL A 56 2.40 -16.81 15.92
CA VAL A 56 2.12 -17.19 14.53
C VAL A 56 0.77 -16.65 14.09
N TRP A 57 -0.25 -16.73 14.94
CA TRP A 57 -1.56 -16.12 14.70
C TRP A 57 -1.47 -14.60 14.51
N LEU A 58 -0.78 -13.91 15.42
CA LEU A 58 -0.62 -12.46 15.35
C LEU A 58 0.14 -12.04 14.08
N LEU A 59 1.25 -12.72 13.76
CA LEU A 59 2.02 -12.43 12.55
C LEU A 59 1.23 -12.74 11.27
N SER A 60 0.44 -13.81 11.25
CA SER A 60 -0.42 -14.14 10.11
C SER A 60 -1.51 -13.08 9.91
N PHE A 61 -2.13 -12.61 10.99
CA PHE A 61 -3.09 -11.52 10.92
C PHE A 61 -2.46 -10.22 10.40
N LEU A 62 -1.30 -9.82 10.93
CA LEU A 62 -0.56 -8.63 10.46
C LEU A 62 -0.12 -8.75 9.00
N HIS A 63 0.27 -9.95 8.55
CA HIS A 63 0.60 -10.20 7.16
C HIS A 63 -0.64 -10.09 6.26
N LEU A 64 -1.79 -10.60 6.71
CA LEU A 64 -3.03 -10.44 5.98
C LEU A 64 -3.45 -8.96 5.87
N THR A 65 -3.30 -8.16 6.94
CA THR A 65 -3.59 -6.72 6.88
C THR A 65 -2.64 -5.98 5.95
N LEU A 66 -1.38 -6.42 5.84
CA LEU A 66 -0.43 -5.92 4.84
C LEU A 66 -0.95 -6.15 3.41
N LEU A 67 -1.42 -7.36 3.11
CA LEU A 67 -1.98 -7.70 1.79
C LEU A 67 -3.25 -6.91 1.48
N ILE A 68 -4.13 -6.74 2.48
CA ILE A 68 -5.31 -5.87 2.36
C ILE A 68 -4.88 -4.44 2.06
N GLY A 69 -3.82 -3.93 2.70
CA GLY A 69 -3.24 -2.62 2.41
C GLY A 69 -2.89 -2.44 0.92
N TYR A 70 -2.18 -3.40 0.34
CA TYR A 70 -1.85 -3.38 -1.10
C TYR A 70 -3.09 -3.47 -2.00
N ALA A 71 -4.07 -4.32 -1.66
CA ALA A 71 -5.32 -4.41 -2.43
C ALA A 71 -6.11 -3.10 -2.37
N LEU A 72 -6.14 -2.45 -1.20
CA LEU A 72 -6.76 -1.14 -1.02
C LEU A 72 -6.06 -0.07 -1.84
N LEU A 73 -4.73 -0.10 -1.98
CA LEU A 73 -3.98 0.88 -2.79
C LEU A 73 -4.38 0.91 -4.27
N LEU A 74 -4.94 -0.18 -4.81
CA LEU A 74 -5.39 -0.22 -6.21
C LEU A 74 -6.63 0.64 -6.48
N LYS A 75 -7.48 0.86 -5.47
CA LYS A 75 -8.76 1.59 -5.60
C LYS A 75 -8.91 2.78 -4.65
N TRP A 76 -8.38 2.67 -3.44
CA TRP A 76 -8.51 3.65 -2.36
C TRP A 76 -7.13 4.09 -1.85
N GLU A 77 -6.50 5.01 -2.59
CA GLU A 77 -5.10 5.43 -2.38
C GLU A 77 -4.81 5.88 -0.95
N LYS A 78 -5.66 6.73 -0.36
CA LYS A 78 -5.46 7.24 1.01
C LYS A 78 -5.57 6.13 2.07
N THR A 79 -6.69 5.40 2.05
CA THR A 79 -6.95 4.34 3.04
C THR A 79 -5.91 3.23 2.91
N GLY A 80 -5.62 2.80 1.68
CA GLY A 80 -4.59 1.80 1.40
C GLY A 80 -3.20 2.24 1.85
N SER A 81 -2.83 3.52 1.64
CA SER A 81 -1.53 4.04 2.11
C SER A 81 -1.38 3.97 3.63
N ILE A 82 -2.43 4.36 4.38
CA ILE A 82 -2.40 4.31 5.86
C ILE A 82 -2.33 2.85 6.33
N VAL A 83 -3.23 2.00 5.83
CA VAL A 83 -3.30 0.59 6.22
C VAL A 83 -2.00 -0.14 5.88
N LEU A 84 -1.45 0.07 4.69
CA LEU A 84 -0.20 -0.56 4.28
C LEU A 84 0.97 -0.07 5.13
N THR A 85 1.09 1.23 5.37
CA THR A 85 2.20 1.80 6.16
C THR A 85 2.19 1.27 7.59
N CYS A 86 1.04 1.34 8.26
CA CYS A 86 0.89 0.80 9.61
C CYS A 86 1.19 -0.71 9.63
N SER A 87 0.58 -1.47 8.72
CA SER A 87 0.78 -2.93 8.68
C SER A 87 2.23 -3.31 8.41
N ALA A 88 2.93 -2.63 7.49
CA ALA A 88 4.34 -2.86 7.19
C ALA A 88 5.22 -2.58 8.40
N LEU A 89 5.01 -1.44 9.07
CA LEU A 89 5.74 -1.10 10.29
C LEU A 89 5.58 -2.17 11.37
N PHE A 90 4.34 -2.56 11.69
CA PHE A 90 4.10 -3.56 12.71
C PHE A 90 4.62 -4.95 12.30
N PHE A 91 4.26 -5.43 11.10
CA PHE A 91 4.62 -6.76 10.65
C PHE A 91 6.14 -6.97 10.59
N PHE A 92 6.88 -6.12 9.88
CA PHE A 92 8.32 -6.34 9.69
C PHE A 92 9.13 -6.07 10.95
N SER A 93 8.65 -5.20 11.86
CA SER A 93 9.31 -5.03 13.17
C SER A 93 9.34 -6.31 13.99
N PHE A 94 8.30 -7.15 13.88
CA PHE A 94 8.24 -8.43 14.60
C PHE A 94 8.74 -9.63 13.77
N ALA A 95 8.68 -9.55 12.44
CA ALA A 95 8.96 -10.68 11.55
C ALA A 95 10.39 -10.71 10.98
N ALA A 96 11.01 -9.54 10.73
CA ALA A 96 12.18 -9.46 9.85
C ALA A 96 13.54 -9.24 10.56
N GLY A 97 13.54 -9.02 11.88
CA GLY A 97 14.77 -8.84 12.66
C GLY A 97 15.66 -7.73 12.09
N VAL A 98 16.91 -8.05 11.78
CA VAL A 98 17.90 -7.09 11.22
C VAL A 98 17.48 -6.51 9.87
N ASN A 99 16.62 -7.20 9.12
CA ASN A 99 16.15 -6.77 7.80
C ASN A 99 14.82 -5.99 7.86
N ALA A 100 14.35 -5.60 9.06
CA ALA A 100 13.09 -4.89 9.21
C ALA A 100 13.04 -3.59 8.41
N ILE A 101 14.07 -2.75 8.53
CA ILE A 101 14.13 -1.44 7.86
C ILE A 101 14.04 -1.57 6.32
N PRO A 102 14.88 -2.36 5.63
CA PRO A 102 14.80 -2.46 4.18
C PRO A 102 13.46 -3.03 3.70
N PHE A 103 12.87 -4.00 4.40
CA PHE A 103 11.55 -4.53 4.02
C PHE A 103 10.41 -3.53 4.22
N ILE A 104 10.46 -2.71 5.28
CA ILE A 104 9.51 -1.62 5.48
C ILE A 104 9.62 -0.61 4.34
N ILE A 105 10.84 -0.18 3.99
CA ILE A 105 11.07 0.81 2.93
C ILE A 105 10.52 0.29 1.59
N VAL A 106 10.91 -0.93 1.19
CA VAL A 106 10.46 -1.54 -0.06
C VAL A 106 8.93 -1.69 -0.09
N SER A 107 8.35 -2.09 1.03
CA SER A 107 6.90 -2.34 1.11
C SER A 107 6.07 -1.06 1.08
N VAL A 108 6.54 0.01 1.72
CA VAL A 108 5.80 1.29 1.82
C VAL A 108 6.04 2.19 0.61
N PHE A 109 7.07 1.94 -0.20
CA PHE A 109 7.41 2.73 -1.37
C PHE A 109 6.24 3.04 -2.33
N PRO A 110 5.41 2.07 -2.80
CA PRO A 110 4.26 2.39 -3.66
C PRO A 110 3.23 3.30 -2.97
N ALA A 111 3.03 3.16 -1.65
CA ALA A 111 2.15 4.05 -0.90
C ALA A 111 2.71 5.48 -0.83
N MET A 112 4.03 5.65 -0.67
CA MET A 112 4.65 6.98 -0.70
C MET A 112 4.45 7.68 -2.05
N LEU A 113 4.60 6.95 -3.16
CA LEU A 113 4.38 7.49 -4.49
C LEU A 113 2.92 7.94 -4.70
N LEU A 114 1.95 7.13 -4.28
CA LEU A 114 0.53 7.47 -4.42
C LEU A 114 0.13 8.63 -3.48
N ALA A 115 0.65 8.64 -2.25
CA ALA A 115 0.45 9.77 -1.33
C ALA A 115 1.02 11.08 -1.88
N TYR A 116 2.18 11.03 -2.54
CA TYR A 116 2.77 12.18 -3.23
C TYR A 116 1.87 12.68 -4.37
N CYS A 117 1.41 11.78 -5.25
CA CYS A 117 0.50 12.14 -6.34
C CYS A 117 -0.81 12.75 -5.83
N TRP A 118 -1.34 12.24 -4.73
CA TRP A 118 -2.55 12.77 -4.09
C TRP A 118 -2.33 14.18 -3.51
N LYS A 119 -1.19 14.41 -2.85
CA LYS A 119 -0.83 15.75 -2.32
C LYS A 119 -0.72 16.78 -3.44
N GLN A 120 -0.12 16.40 -4.56
CA GLN A 120 0.09 17.29 -5.70
C GLN A 120 -1.23 17.65 -6.40
N GLU A 121 -2.13 16.70 -6.58
CA GLU A 121 -3.47 16.94 -7.13
C GLU A 121 -4.28 17.90 -6.24
N ARG A 122 -4.24 17.73 -4.91
CA ARG A 122 -4.89 18.65 -3.97
C ARG A 122 -4.31 20.06 -4.01
N HIS A 123 -2.99 20.19 -4.11
CA HIS A 123 -2.36 21.49 -4.20
C HIS A 123 -2.81 22.25 -5.46
N GLN A 124 -2.94 21.55 -6.59
CA GLN A 124 -3.46 22.15 -7.83
C GLN A 124 -4.93 22.56 -7.71
N GLN A 125 -5.76 21.74 -7.04
CA GLN A 125 -7.17 22.09 -6.79
C GLN A 125 -7.31 23.35 -5.93
N ASN A 126 -6.53 23.47 -4.85
CA ASN A 126 -6.59 24.61 -3.93
C ASN A 126 -6.19 25.94 -4.60
N VAL A 127 -5.14 25.93 -5.43
CA VAL A 127 -4.69 27.12 -6.17
C VAL A 127 -5.78 27.63 -7.12
N ASN A 128 -6.53 26.72 -7.74
CA ASN A 128 -7.59 27.07 -8.69
C ASN A 128 -8.86 27.62 -8.03
N THR A 129 -9.12 27.30 -6.75
CA THR A 129 -10.29 27.83 -6.01
C THR A 129 -10.07 29.21 -5.41
N THR A 130 -8.83 29.71 -5.39
CA THR A 130 -8.44 31.01 -4.82
C THR A 130 -8.27 32.12 -5.87
N LEU A 131 -8.46 31.80 -7.15
CA LEU A 131 -8.43 32.74 -8.28
C LEU A 131 -9.84 32.94 -8.83
#